data_AF-A0A7Y4KN40-F1
#
_entry.id   AF-A0A7Y4KN40-F1
#
_cell.length_a   1.000
_cell.length_b   1.000
_cell.length_c   1.000
_cell.angle_alpha   90.00
_cell.angle_beta   90.00
_cell.angle_gamma   90.00
#
_symmetry.space_group_name_H-M   'P 1'
#
loop_
_entity.id
_entity.type
_entity.pdbx_description
1 polymer ?
#
loop_
_entity_poly.entity_id
_entity_poly.type
_entity_poly.pdbx_seq_one_letter_code
_entity_poly.pdbx_strand_id
1 'polypeptide(L)'
;MYRKNVLGALFALGLMTAMSARAEVLFAQANFLLNKNQLSAVNYRGKGVAIPVGAKVAVVERDDDEIRCKVMDSGTEFRFVTHRSLGKPINVLFAGFFAEQDPAARIAALSPEDQKQVRAGELAKGMSREAVLLTVGPPPPHRTPSLQGNRWTYWSSKFSTFEVEFGPDGKVVRIGDEPVAPAPPPPPVEKTYYHATANFHFDDGTVSWVNYLKGPIIPFNARVEVLDKGSSSVKFKVVETGAELEFENDARSGSETWKLFQAAFALEDQAAKLQALTPEDRKKVSASEVEPGMSREAVRMAWGPPPPHETPSFNSSTWTYWKSKTSKVRVKFGKDDKVASIE
;
A
#
# COMPACT_ATOMS: atom_id res chain seq x y z
N MET A 1 -20.78 62.40 28.30
CA MET A 1 -21.39 61.94 27.04
C MET A 1 -20.30 61.23 26.23
N TYR A 2 -20.14 59.92 26.39
CA TYR A 2 -19.22 59.10 25.58
C TYR A 2 -19.87 57.73 25.40
N ARG A 3 -20.36 57.47 24.19
CA ARG A 3 -21.01 56.21 23.81
C ARG A 3 -19.95 55.18 23.43
N LYS A 4 -20.04 54.00 24.05
CA LYS A 4 -19.34 52.78 23.68
C LYS A 4 -19.93 52.25 22.35
N ASN A 5 -19.10 52.00 21.36
CA ASN A 5 -19.44 51.15 20.22
C ASN A 5 -18.51 49.94 20.25
N VAL A 6 -19.07 48.80 20.66
CA VAL A 6 -18.48 47.47 20.48
C VAL A 6 -19.19 46.89 19.25
N LEU A 7 -18.48 46.77 18.11
CA LEU A 7 -18.94 45.96 17.00
C LEU A 7 -18.32 44.56 17.17
N GLY A 8 -19.15 43.60 17.60
CA GLY A 8 -18.86 42.18 17.45
C GLY A 8 -19.23 41.74 16.04
N ALA A 9 -18.25 41.31 15.25
CA ALA A 9 -18.47 40.65 13.97
C ALA A 9 -18.59 39.15 14.20
N LEU A 10 -19.81 38.62 14.09
CA LEU A 10 -20.08 37.18 13.99
C LEU A 10 -19.80 36.72 12.56
N PHE A 11 -18.70 36.00 12.36
CA PHE A 11 -18.48 35.22 11.13
C PHE A 11 -19.25 33.89 11.27
N ALA A 12 -20.43 33.82 10.66
CA ALA A 12 -21.08 32.55 10.36
C ALA A 12 -20.49 32.03 9.05
N LEU A 13 -19.45 31.18 9.13
CA LEU A 13 -19.00 30.41 7.99
C LEU A 13 -19.90 29.18 7.86
N GLY A 14 -20.79 29.21 6.87
CA GLY A 14 -21.65 28.08 6.54
C GLY A 14 -20.81 26.87 6.13
N LEU A 15 -20.97 25.76 6.85
CA LEU A 15 -20.55 24.45 6.35
C LEU A 15 -21.44 24.10 5.15
N MET A 16 -20.95 24.34 3.93
CA MET A 16 -21.44 23.58 2.79
C MET A 16 -20.98 22.13 2.96
N THR A 17 -21.92 21.28 3.36
CA THR A 17 -21.76 19.83 3.28
C THR A 17 -21.77 19.47 1.81
N ALA A 18 -20.60 19.45 1.18
CA ALA A 18 -20.42 18.72 -0.07
C ALA A 18 -20.68 17.25 0.25
N MET A 19 -21.84 16.73 -0.18
CA MET A 19 -22.03 15.29 -0.24
C MET A 19 -21.07 14.77 -1.31
N SER A 20 -19.86 14.37 -0.90
CA SER A 20 -19.01 13.56 -1.76
C SER A 20 -19.75 12.26 -2.01
N ALA A 21 -20.37 12.13 -3.18
CA ALA A 21 -20.80 10.83 -3.68
C ALA A 21 -19.56 9.92 -3.60
N ARG A 22 -19.62 8.87 -2.78
CA ARG A 22 -18.56 7.88 -2.74
C ARG A 22 -18.41 7.34 -4.16
N ALA A 23 -17.24 7.50 -4.75
CA ALA A 23 -16.93 6.87 -6.02
C ALA A 23 -17.20 5.37 -5.88
N GLU A 24 -18.02 4.83 -6.78
CA GLU A 24 -18.30 3.40 -6.83
C GLU A 24 -17.00 2.67 -7.15
N VAL A 25 -16.63 1.69 -6.32
CA VAL A 25 -15.42 0.89 -6.52
C VAL A 25 -15.83 -0.53 -6.88
N LEU A 26 -15.35 -1.00 -8.03
CA LEU A 26 -15.57 -2.33 -8.56
C LEU A 26 -14.24 -3.07 -8.74
N PHE A 27 -14.30 -4.37 -8.99
CA PHE A 27 -13.16 -5.23 -9.25
C PHE A 27 -13.15 -5.66 -10.72
N ALA A 28 -11.99 -5.56 -11.36
CA ALA A 28 -11.76 -6.14 -12.68
C ALA A 28 -11.96 -7.66 -12.64
N GLN A 29 -12.88 -8.18 -13.44
CA GLN A 29 -13.27 -9.59 -13.41
C GLN A 29 -12.35 -10.51 -14.23
N ALA A 30 -11.36 -9.93 -14.91
CA ALA A 30 -10.31 -10.63 -15.64
C ALA A 30 -9.13 -9.68 -15.88
N ASN A 31 -8.03 -10.16 -16.49
CA ASN A 31 -7.01 -9.25 -17.00
C ASN A 31 -7.48 -8.60 -18.30
N PHE A 32 -7.40 -7.28 -18.39
CA PHE A 32 -7.77 -6.50 -19.57
C PHE A 32 -6.60 -5.72 -20.14
N LEU A 33 -6.65 -5.40 -21.43
CA LEU A 33 -5.63 -4.62 -22.12
C LEU A 33 -6.25 -3.32 -22.64
N LEU A 34 -5.67 -2.20 -22.21
CA LEU A 34 -6.07 -0.87 -22.63
C LEU A 34 -5.29 -0.45 -23.87
N ASN A 35 -6.01 -0.05 -24.92
CA ASN A 35 -5.41 0.57 -26.09
C ASN A 35 -5.66 2.08 -26.05
N LYS A 36 -4.60 2.89 -25.90
CA LYS A 36 -4.71 4.35 -25.75
C LYS A 36 -5.73 4.75 -24.67
N ASN A 37 -5.62 4.14 -23.49
CA ASN A 37 -6.51 4.34 -22.33
C ASN A 37 -7.99 4.03 -22.63
N GLN A 38 -8.26 3.16 -23.59
CA GLN A 38 -9.61 2.71 -23.92
C GLN A 38 -9.72 1.18 -23.77
N LEU A 39 -10.78 0.74 -23.08
CA LEU A 39 -11.21 -0.66 -23.04
C LEU A 39 -12.50 -0.79 -23.87
N SER A 40 -12.48 -1.58 -24.93
CA SER A 40 -13.68 -1.83 -25.74
C SER A 40 -14.43 -3.05 -25.22
N ALA A 41 -15.76 -3.02 -25.24
CA ALA A 41 -16.62 -4.14 -24.88
C ALA A 41 -16.47 -5.39 -25.78
N VAL A 42 -15.75 -5.29 -26.91
CA VAL A 42 -15.35 -6.47 -27.71
C VAL A 42 -14.01 -7.09 -27.27
N ASN A 43 -13.41 -6.54 -26.21
CA ASN A 43 -12.22 -7.04 -25.53
C ASN A 43 -11.03 -7.31 -26.47
N TYR A 44 -10.48 -6.25 -27.06
CA TYR A 44 -9.31 -6.38 -27.92
C TYR A 44 -8.08 -6.86 -27.12
N ARG A 45 -7.45 -7.95 -27.57
CA ARG A 45 -6.25 -8.58 -26.96
C ARG A 45 -4.96 -8.15 -27.67
N GLY A 46 -4.84 -6.86 -27.98
CA GLY A 46 -3.66 -6.29 -28.62
C GLY A 46 -2.64 -5.76 -27.61
N LYS A 47 -1.58 -5.09 -28.09
CA LYS A 47 -0.63 -4.40 -27.21
C LYS A 47 -1.33 -3.26 -26.47
N GLY A 48 -1.08 -3.13 -25.17
CA GLY A 48 -1.75 -2.14 -24.34
C GLY A 48 -1.27 -2.12 -22.88
N VAL A 49 -1.82 -1.21 -22.08
CA VAL A 49 -1.58 -1.20 -20.62
C VAL A 49 -2.48 -2.24 -19.98
N ALA A 50 -1.93 -3.12 -19.14
CA ALA A 50 -2.71 -4.16 -18.48
C ALA A 50 -3.45 -3.63 -17.24
N ILE A 51 -4.72 -4.04 -17.11
CA ILE A 51 -5.47 -3.99 -15.85
C ILE A 51 -5.50 -5.42 -15.32
N PRO A 52 -4.87 -5.72 -14.17
CA PRO A 52 -4.85 -7.07 -13.64
C PRO A 52 -6.23 -7.49 -13.12
N VAL A 53 -6.53 -8.79 -13.18
CA VAL A 53 -7.71 -9.37 -12.54
C VAL A 53 -7.70 -9.06 -11.04
N GLY A 54 -8.86 -8.68 -10.50
CA GLY A 54 -9.01 -8.23 -9.11
C GLY A 54 -8.56 -6.79 -8.84
N ALA A 55 -8.09 -6.04 -9.85
CA ALA A 55 -7.78 -4.62 -9.66
C ALA A 55 -9.01 -3.84 -9.23
N LYS A 56 -8.85 -2.98 -8.20
CA LYS A 56 -9.89 -2.04 -7.78
C LYS A 56 -9.97 -0.88 -8.76
N VAL A 57 -11.17 -0.64 -9.27
CA VAL A 57 -11.47 0.37 -10.27
C VAL A 57 -12.56 1.29 -9.72
N ALA A 58 -12.22 2.56 -9.56
CA ALA A 58 -13.19 3.59 -9.25
C ALA A 58 -13.91 4.02 -10.54
N VAL A 59 -15.24 3.99 -10.53
CA VAL A 59 -16.06 4.60 -11.59
C VAL A 59 -16.19 6.08 -11.29
N VAL A 60 -15.68 6.90 -12.21
CA VAL A 60 -15.61 8.36 -12.08
C VAL A 60 -16.86 9.00 -12.66
N GLU A 61 -17.28 8.54 -13.85
CA GLU A 61 -18.41 9.09 -14.58
C GLU A 61 -19.02 8.02 -15.47
N ARG A 62 -20.34 8.06 -15.62
CA ARG A 62 -21.09 7.22 -16.57
C ARG A 62 -21.86 8.11 -17.52
N ASP A 63 -21.68 7.88 -18.79
CA ASP A 63 -22.47 8.46 -19.86
C ASP A 63 -22.93 7.35 -20.83
N ASP A 64 -23.78 7.71 -21.81
CA ASP A 64 -24.40 6.73 -22.71
C ASP A 64 -23.39 6.14 -23.73
N ASP A 65 -22.26 6.83 -23.95
CA ASP A 65 -21.24 6.46 -24.94
C ASP A 65 -20.01 5.78 -24.29
N GLU A 66 -19.66 6.16 -23.06
CA GLU A 66 -18.50 5.72 -22.31
C GLU A 66 -18.60 5.69 -20.77
N ILE A 67 -17.80 4.76 -20.26
CA ILE A 67 -17.36 4.41 -18.91
C ILE A 67 -16.10 5.09 -18.36
N ARG A 68 -16.09 6.25 -17.70
CA ARG A 68 -14.81 6.78 -17.18
C ARG A 68 -14.43 6.14 -15.86
N CYS A 69 -13.24 5.56 -15.84
CA CYS A 69 -12.73 4.75 -14.74
C CYS A 69 -11.30 5.12 -14.37
N LYS A 70 -10.93 4.82 -13.12
CA LYS A 70 -9.56 4.94 -12.61
C LYS A 70 -9.17 3.69 -11.83
N VAL A 71 -8.07 3.05 -12.24
CA VAL A 71 -7.45 1.97 -11.46
C VAL A 71 -6.83 2.59 -10.20
N MET A 72 -7.26 2.15 -9.02
CA MET A 72 -6.91 2.82 -7.76
C MET A 72 -5.42 2.72 -7.45
N ASP A 73 -4.80 1.56 -7.66
CA ASP A 73 -3.42 1.31 -7.26
C ASP A 73 -2.40 2.01 -8.18
N SER A 74 -2.65 2.00 -9.49
CA SER A 74 -1.75 2.61 -10.48
C SER A 74 -2.10 4.05 -10.83
N GLY A 75 -3.30 4.52 -10.43
CA GLY A 75 -3.86 5.80 -10.86
C GLY A 75 -4.19 5.87 -12.35
N THR A 76 -4.12 4.76 -13.09
CA THR A 76 -4.37 4.74 -14.54
C THR A 76 -5.83 5.05 -14.83
N GLU A 77 -6.08 6.10 -15.60
CA GLU A 77 -7.40 6.50 -16.06
C GLU A 77 -7.70 5.89 -17.43
N PHE A 78 -8.91 5.41 -17.62
CA PHE A 78 -9.36 4.83 -18.88
C PHE A 78 -10.84 5.02 -19.11
N ARG A 79 -11.25 4.88 -20.37
CA ARG A 79 -12.65 4.89 -20.79
C ARG A 79 -13.07 3.51 -21.30
N PHE A 80 -14.16 2.98 -20.76
CA PHE A 80 -14.82 1.80 -21.29
C PHE A 80 -15.81 2.22 -22.38
N VAL A 81 -15.78 1.59 -23.55
CA VAL A 81 -16.65 1.97 -24.67
C VAL A 81 -17.37 0.77 -25.27
N THR A 82 -18.56 1.00 -25.80
CA THR A 82 -19.30 -0.01 -26.54
C THR A 82 -18.81 -0.15 -27.99
N HIS A 83 -19.27 -1.18 -28.68
CA HIS A 83 -19.09 -1.36 -30.12
C HIS A 83 -20.44 -1.65 -30.76
N ARG A 84 -20.74 -1.01 -31.91
CA ARG A 84 -22.03 -1.12 -32.60
C ARG A 84 -22.50 -2.54 -32.87
N SER A 85 -21.57 -3.48 -33.06
CA SER A 85 -21.91 -4.90 -33.34
C SER A 85 -22.49 -5.66 -32.15
N LEU A 86 -22.46 -5.09 -30.94
CA LEU A 86 -22.93 -5.76 -29.73
C LEU A 86 -24.41 -5.51 -29.47
N GLY A 87 -24.96 -4.36 -29.89
CA GLY A 87 -26.38 -4.04 -29.76
C GLY A 87 -26.93 -4.08 -28.33
N LYS A 88 -26.08 -3.94 -27.31
CA LYS A 88 -26.46 -3.95 -25.89
C LYS A 88 -26.12 -2.62 -25.21
N PRO A 89 -26.88 -2.19 -24.18
CA PRO A 89 -26.57 -1.00 -23.39
C PRO A 89 -25.19 -1.11 -22.72
N ILE A 90 -24.47 0.01 -22.61
CA ILE A 90 -23.09 0.02 -22.10
C ILE A 90 -22.98 -0.52 -20.67
N ASN A 91 -23.93 -0.19 -19.79
CA ASN A 91 -23.95 -0.70 -18.40
C ASN A 91 -24.09 -2.22 -18.32
N VAL A 92 -24.84 -2.83 -19.25
CA VAL A 92 -24.98 -4.30 -19.34
C VAL A 92 -23.67 -4.94 -19.78
N LEU A 93 -22.97 -4.31 -20.72
CA LEU A 93 -21.66 -4.80 -21.18
C LEU A 93 -20.60 -4.62 -20.10
N PHE A 94 -20.58 -3.46 -19.43
CA PHE A 94 -19.63 -3.10 -18.39
C PHE A 94 -19.65 -4.07 -17.20
N ALA A 95 -20.84 -4.52 -16.79
CA ALA A 95 -21.00 -5.52 -15.72
C ALA A 95 -20.34 -6.88 -16.02
N GLY A 96 -20.04 -7.18 -17.29
CA GLY A 96 -19.26 -8.36 -17.68
C GLY A 96 -17.74 -8.22 -17.49
N PHE A 97 -17.26 -7.00 -17.27
CA PHE A 97 -15.85 -6.67 -17.10
C PHE A 97 -15.51 -6.25 -15.67
N PHE A 98 -16.43 -5.56 -14.99
CA PHE A 98 -16.24 -5.05 -13.63
C PHE A 98 -17.47 -5.37 -12.78
N ALA A 99 -17.25 -5.83 -11.55
CA ALA A 99 -18.31 -6.16 -10.60
C ALA A 99 -17.91 -5.82 -9.17
N GLU A 100 -18.88 -5.68 -8.27
CA GLU A 100 -18.65 -5.38 -6.86
C GLU A 100 -17.93 -6.54 -6.14
N GLN A 101 -18.12 -7.77 -6.62
CA GLN A 101 -17.52 -8.96 -6.04
C GLN A 101 -16.09 -9.16 -6.54
N ASP A 102 -15.16 -9.31 -5.60
CA ASP A 102 -13.77 -9.67 -5.87
C ASP A 102 -13.68 -11.08 -6.49
N PRO A 103 -13.03 -11.27 -7.66
CA PRO A 103 -12.86 -12.58 -8.28
C PRO A 103 -11.87 -13.50 -7.53
N ALA A 104 -11.26 -13.08 -6.42
CA ALA A 104 -10.29 -13.87 -5.65
C ALA A 104 -10.78 -15.29 -5.33
N ALA A 105 -12.06 -15.46 -4.94
CA ALA A 105 -12.63 -16.77 -4.67
C ALA A 105 -12.71 -17.66 -5.93
N ARG A 106 -13.01 -17.07 -7.09
CA ARG A 106 -13.02 -17.77 -8.39
C ARG A 106 -11.62 -18.22 -8.78
N ILE A 107 -10.61 -17.37 -8.55
CA ILE A 107 -9.20 -17.72 -8.78
C ILE A 107 -8.76 -18.84 -7.84
N ALA A 108 -9.09 -18.74 -6.54
CA ALA A 108 -8.69 -19.75 -5.54
C ALA A 108 -9.28 -21.15 -5.82
N ALA A 109 -10.43 -21.22 -6.50
CA ALA A 109 -11.06 -22.48 -6.92
C ALA A 109 -10.35 -23.16 -8.10
N LEU A 110 -9.42 -22.48 -8.78
CA LEU A 110 -8.64 -23.04 -9.89
C LEU A 110 -7.50 -23.94 -9.41
N SER A 111 -6.99 -24.77 -10.31
CA SER A 111 -5.76 -25.54 -10.05
C SER A 111 -4.56 -24.59 -9.82
N PRO A 112 -3.50 -25.01 -9.10
CA PRO A 112 -2.33 -24.16 -8.87
C PRO A 112 -1.68 -23.64 -10.17
N GLU A 113 -1.68 -24.45 -11.24
CA GLU A 113 -1.16 -24.03 -12.54
C GLU A 113 -2.08 -23.00 -13.19
N ASP A 114 -3.41 -23.22 -13.20
CA ASP A 114 -4.36 -22.25 -13.74
C ASP A 114 -4.28 -20.92 -12.96
N GLN A 115 -4.11 -20.95 -11.64
CA GLN A 115 -3.91 -19.75 -10.82
C GLN A 115 -2.65 -18.97 -11.21
N LYS A 116 -1.55 -19.68 -11.47
CA LYS A 116 -0.29 -19.07 -11.91
C LYS A 116 -0.48 -18.38 -13.27
N GLN A 117 -1.10 -19.08 -14.23
CA GLN A 117 -1.36 -18.56 -15.57
C GLN A 117 -2.31 -17.35 -15.56
N VAL A 118 -3.37 -17.41 -14.76
CA VAL A 118 -4.31 -16.28 -14.57
C VAL A 118 -3.60 -15.05 -14.02
N ARG A 119 -2.73 -15.21 -13.00
CA ARG A 119 -1.94 -14.09 -12.45
C ARG A 119 -0.93 -13.55 -13.47
N ALA A 120 -0.37 -14.42 -14.31
CA ALA A 120 0.52 -14.03 -15.40
C ALA A 120 -0.22 -13.39 -16.59
N GLY A 121 -1.54 -13.56 -16.70
CA GLY A 121 -2.30 -13.10 -17.86
C GLY A 121 -1.97 -13.88 -19.15
N GLU A 122 -1.47 -15.10 -19.02
CA GLU A 122 -0.98 -15.93 -20.12
C GLU A 122 -1.92 -17.13 -20.37
N LEU A 123 -2.32 -17.34 -21.63
CA LEU A 123 -3.06 -18.53 -22.01
C LEU A 123 -2.12 -19.73 -22.16
N ALA A 124 -2.52 -20.87 -21.62
CA ALA A 124 -1.78 -22.13 -21.69
C ALA A 124 -2.68 -23.32 -22.05
N LYS A 125 -2.08 -24.33 -22.69
CA LYS A 125 -2.74 -25.63 -22.90
C LYS A 125 -3.07 -26.27 -21.56
N GLY A 126 -4.22 -26.93 -21.46
CA GLY A 126 -4.71 -27.55 -20.24
C GLY A 126 -5.54 -26.64 -19.33
N MET A 127 -5.60 -25.33 -19.62
CA MET A 127 -6.43 -24.39 -18.85
C MET A 127 -7.92 -24.72 -18.93
N SER A 128 -8.63 -24.51 -17.83
CA SER A 128 -10.11 -24.56 -17.83
C SER A 128 -10.73 -23.35 -18.53
N ARG A 129 -11.98 -23.48 -19.00
CA ARG A 129 -12.78 -22.35 -19.51
C ARG A 129 -12.83 -21.16 -18.53
N GLU A 130 -13.00 -21.45 -17.24
CA GLU A 130 -13.02 -20.40 -16.20
C GLU A 130 -11.66 -19.70 -16.08
N ALA A 131 -10.57 -20.45 -16.09
CA ALA A 131 -9.23 -19.87 -16.10
C ALA A 131 -8.99 -19.01 -17.34
N VAL A 132 -9.47 -19.42 -18.53
CA VAL A 132 -9.38 -18.60 -19.75
C VAL A 132 -10.14 -17.28 -19.57
N LEU A 133 -11.37 -17.31 -19.05
CA LEU A 133 -12.15 -16.09 -18.81
C LEU A 133 -11.49 -15.15 -17.81
N LEU A 134 -10.92 -15.67 -16.71
CA LEU A 134 -10.19 -14.85 -15.74
C LEU A 134 -8.86 -14.31 -16.31
N THR A 135 -8.24 -15.05 -17.23
CA THR A 135 -6.95 -14.67 -17.83
C THR A 135 -7.11 -13.59 -18.89
N VAL A 136 -8.07 -13.73 -19.80
CA VAL A 136 -8.19 -12.83 -20.96
C VAL A 136 -9.50 -12.07 -21.07
N GLY A 137 -10.46 -12.33 -20.16
CA GLY A 137 -11.79 -11.72 -20.19
C GLY A 137 -12.77 -12.44 -21.11
N PRO A 138 -14.02 -11.99 -21.18
CA PRO A 138 -15.02 -12.59 -22.04
C PRO A 138 -14.69 -12.35 -23.53
N PRO A 139 -14.89 -13.35 -24.40
CA PRO A 139 -14.85 -13.13 -25.84
C PRO A 139 -16.07 -12.34 -26.31
N PRO A 140 -15.97 -11.62 -27.44
CA PRO A 140 -17.10 -10.90 -28.01
C PRO A 140 -18.24 -11.87 -28.41
N PRO A 141 -19.49 -11.63 -27.98
CA PRO A 141 -20.60 -12.57 -28.18
C PRO A 141 -20.96 -12.79 -29.66
N HIS A 142 -20.68 -11.83 -30.54
CA HIS A 142 -20.92 -11.96 -31.98
C HIS A 142 -19.87 -12.83 -32.71
N ARG A 143 -18.75 -13.18 -32.05
CA ARG A 143 -17.77 -14.17 -32.55
C ARG A 143 -17.80 -15.46 -31.75
N THR A 144 -18.18 -15.38 -30.48
CA THR A 144 -18.36 -16.52 -29.59
C THR A 144 -19.78 -16.53 -29.03
N PRO A 145 -20.77 -17.09 -29.78
CA PRO A 145 -22.17 -17.07 -29.35
C PRO A 145 -22.45 -17.88 -28.08
N SER A 146 -21.59 -18.86 -27.77
CA SER A 146 -21.72 -19.72 -26.60
C SER A 146 -20.37 -19.98 -25.94
N LEU A 147 -20.28 -19.72 -24.64
CA LEU A 147 -19.12 -20.07 -23.83
C LEU A 147 -19.01 -21.59 -23.60
N GLN A 148 -20.09 -22.36 -23.82
CA GLN A 148 -20.02 -23.82 -23.79
C GLN A 148 -19.51 -24.43 -25.09
N GLY A 149 -19.30 -23.62 -26.12
CA GLY A 149 -18.66 -24.06 -27.36
C GLY A 149 -17.23 -24.55 -27.13
N ASN A 150 -16.74 -25.37 -28.06
CA ASN A 150 -15.35 -25.85 -28.06
C ASN A 150 -14.39 -24.87 -28.73
N ARG A 151 -14.87 -23.71 -29.17
CA ARG A 151 -14.07 -22.70 -29.84
C ARG A 151 -14.54 -21.33 -29.42
N TRP A 152 -13.63 -20.53 -28.88
CA TRP A 152 -13.85 -19.14 -28.56
C TRP A 152 -12.96 -18.28 -29.44
N THR A 153 -13.55 -17.32 -30.13
CA THR A 153 -12.86 -16.40 -31.02
C THR A 153 -12.77 -15.02 -30.36
N TYR A 154 -11.55 -14.51 -30.26
CA TYR A 154 -11.21 -13.20 -29.68
C TYR A 154 -10.70 -12.25 -30.75
N TRP A 155 -10.87 -10.95 -30.54
CA TRP A 155 -10.24 -9.94 -31.39
C TRP A 155 -8.82 -9.63 -30.88
N SER A 156 -7.80 -9.91 -31.68
CA SER A 156 -6.42 -9.45 -31.43
C SER A 156 -6.29 -7.95 -31.70
N SER A 157 -7.00 -7.46 -32.71
CA SER A 157 -7.06 -6.06 -33.11
C SER A 157 -8.36 -5.79 -33.88
N LYS A 158 -8.55 -4.58 -34.41
CA LYS A 158 -9.66 -4.30 -35.34
C LYS A 158 -9.58 -5.06 -36.67
N PHE A 159 -8.44 -5.69 -36.98
CA PHE A 159 -8.18 -6.36 -38.26
C PHE A 159 -7.91 -7.86 -38.14
N SER A 160 -7.80 -8.39 -36.92
CA SER A 160 -7.34 -9.77 -36.72
C SER A 160 -7.98 -10.40 -35.49
N THR A 161 -8.17 -11.71 -35.56
CA THR A 161 -8.71 -12.55 -34.48
C THR A 161 -7.77 -13.70 -34.19
N PHE A 162 -7.88 -14.26 -32.99
CA PHE A 162 -7.30 -15.56 -32.65
C PHE A 162 -8.37 -16.43 -31.99
N GLU A 163 -8.10 -17.73 -31.92
CA GLU A 163 -9.04 -18.71 -31.38
C GLU A 163 -8.42 -19.47 -30.21
N VAL A 164 -9.26 -19.82 -29.24
CA VAL A 164 -8.96 -20.76 -28.17
C VAL A 164 -9.88 -21.96 -28.36
N GLU A 165 -9.29 -23.13 -28.56
CA GLU A 165 -10.04 -24.38 -28.77
C GLU A 165 -9.95 -25.27 -27.55
N PHE A 166 -11.08 -25.88 -27.19
CA PHE A 166 -11.24 -26.75 -26.03
C PHE A 166 -11.49 -28.19 -26.47
N GLY A 167 -10.85 -29.12 -25.77
CA GLY A 167 -11.08 -30.55 -25.90
C GLY A 167 -12.43 -30.98 -25.28
N PRO A 168 -12.78 -32.27 -25.42
CA PRO A 168 -14.01 -32.84 -24.85
C PRO A 168 -14.10 -32.72 -23.32
N ASP A 169 -12.96 -32.66 -22.63
CA ASP A 169 -12.83 -32.45 -21.19
C ASP A 169 -12.98 -30.98 -20.76
N GLY A 170 -13.20 -30.08 -21.73
CA GLY A 170 -13.35 -28.65 -21.51
C GLY A 170 -12.05 -27.92 -21.18
N LYS A 171 -10.91 -28.54 -21.48
CA LYS A 171 -9.58 -27.93 -21.32
C LYS A 171 -9.04 -27.40 -22.65
N VAL A 172 -8.23 -26.35 -22.58
CA VAL A 172 -7.59 -25.77 -23.77
C VAL A 172 -6.67 -26.79 -24.43
N VAL A 173 -6.91 -27.10 -25.70
CA VAL A 173 -6.05 -27.98 -26.51
C VAL A 173 -5.23 -27.20 -27.54
N ARG A 174 -5.72 -26.03 -27.97
CA ARG A 174 -5.04 -25.17 -28.94
C ARG A 174 -5.34 -23.70 -28.66
N ILE A 175 -4.30 -22.88 -28.83
CA ILE A 175 -4.37 -21.42 -28.81
C ILE A 175 -3.82 -20.97 -30.18
N GLY A 176 -4.55 -20.11 -30.87
CA GLY A 176 -4.09 -19.48 -32.12
C GLY A 176 -3.01 -18.43 -31.86
N ASP A 177 -2.72 -17.62 -32.86
CA ASP A 177 -1.69 -16.56 -32.76
C ASP A 177 -2.19 -15.37 -31.92
N GLU A 178 -2.34 -15.60 -30.62
CA GLU A 178 -2.59 -14.53 -29.65
C GLU A 178 -1.39 -13.56 -29.67
N PRO A 179 -1.62 -12.24 -29.78
CA PRO A 179 -0.55 -11.27 -29.58
C PRO A 179 0.03 -11.45 -28.17
N VAL A 180 1.36 -11.56 -28.07
CA VAL A 180 2.04 -11.61 -26.76
C VAL A 180 1.59 -10.42 -25.93
N ALA A 181 0.80 -10.70 -24.88
CA ALA A 181 0.38 -9.68 -23.94
C ALA A 181 1.64 -9.11 -23.28
N PRO A 182 1.74 -7.78 -23.10
CA PRO A 182 2.80 -7.24 -22.27
C PRO A 182 2.66 -7.86 -20.87
N ALA A 183 3.79 -8.30 -20.29
CA ALA A 183 3.81 -8.88 -18.95
C ALA A 183 2.98 -7.99 -18.01
N PRO A 184 2.11 -8.58 -17.16
CA PRO A 184 1.36 -7.80 -16.20
C PRO A 184 2.33 -6.93 -15.40
N PRO A 185 1.92 -5.71 -14.99
CA PRO A 185 2.66 -5.03 -13.93
C PRO A 185 2.82 -6.03 -12.78
N PRO A 186 4.02 -6.17 -12.19
CA PRO A 186 4.22 -7.07 -11.07
C PRO A 186 3.12 -6.80 -10.04
N PRO A 187 2.59 -7.83 -9.35
CA PRO A 187 1.57 -7.63 -8.33
C PRO A 187 2.01 -6.49 -7.42
N PRO A 188 1.09 -5.57 -7.03
CA PRO A 188 1.47 -4.47 -6.15
C PRO A 188 2.21 -5.08 -4.97
N VAL A 189 3.50 -4.76 -4.87
CA VAL A 189 4.35 -5.26 -3.80
C VAL A 189 3.62 -4.85 -2.53
N GLU A 190 3.15 -5.85 -1.78
CA GLU A 190 2.47 -5.57 -0.52
C GLU A 190 3.43 -4.75 0.33
N LYS A 191 3.10 -3.46 0.47
CA LYS A 191 4.01 -2.51 1.11
C LYS A 191 4.16 -2.97 2.55
N THR A 192 5.35 -3.47 2.86
CA THR A 192 5.69 -3.87 4.22
C THR A 192 6.03 -2.61 4.99
N TYR A 193 5.19 -2.28 5.97
CA TYR A 193 5.42 -1.16 6.86
C TYR A 193 6.11 -1.63 8.13
N TYR A 194 6.99 -0.79 8.65
CA TYR A 194 7.58 -0.94 9.97
C TYR A 194 7.07 0.18 10.89
N HIS A 195 7.10 -0.03 12.19
CA HIS A 195 6.56 0.85 13.21
C HIS A 195 7.67 1.26 14.17
N ALA A 196 7.85 2.57 14.36
CA ALA A 196 8.85 3.10 15.28
C ALA A 196 8.64 2.56 16.70
N THR A 197 9.68 1.95 17.29
CA THR A 197 9.64 1.35 18.64
C THR A 197 9.89 2.36 19.76
N ALA A 198 10.21 3.60 19.39
CA ALA A 198 10.47 4.76 20.24
C ALA A 198 10.23 6.04 19.42
N ASN A 199 10.33 7.21 20.06
CA ASN A 199 10.58 8.41 19.29
C ASN A 199 12.03 8.44 18.80
N PHE A 200 12.21 8.73 17.51
CA PHE A 200 13.53 8.88 16.92
C PHE A 200 13.75 10.30 16.46
N HIS A 201 14.81 10.90 16.98
CA HIS A 201 15.25 12.22 16.58
C HIS A 201 16.02 12.16 15.27
N PHE A 202 15.84 13.18 14.43
CA PHE A 202 16.60 13.34 13.22
C PHE A 202 17.09 14.78 13.05
N ASP A 203 18.16 14.92 12.28
CA ASP A 203 18.76 16.20 11.91
C ASP A 203 19.18 16.10 10.45
N ASP A 204 18.80 17.09 9.65
CA ASP A 204 19.07 17.12 8.20
C ASP A 204 18.69 15.81 7.47
N GLY A 205 17.55 15.22 7.84
CA GLY A 205 17.06 13.98 7.25
C GLY A 205 17.67 12.69 7.80
N THR A 206 18.65 12.78 8.71
CA THR A 206 19.37 11.61 9.24
C THR A 206 18.92 11.24 10.65
N VAL A 207 18.52 9.99 10.84
CA VAL A 207 18.36 9.32 12.14
C VAL A 207 19.63 8.54 12.44
N SER A 208 20.38 8.93 13.47
CA SER A 208 21.55 8.15 13.89
C SER A 208 21.14 6.95 14.73
N TRP A 209 21.83 5.81 14.59
CA TRP A 209 21.59 4.61 15.40
C TRP A 209 21.72 4.84 16.92
N VAL A 210 22.45 5.89 17.36
CA VAL A 210 22.52 6.28 18.79
C VAL A 210 21.39 7.20 19.25
N ASN A 211 20.50 7.61 18.34
CA ASN A 211 19.38 8.53 18.55
C ASN A 211 19.78 9.81 19.29
N TYR A 212 20.56 10.69 18.64
CA TYR A 212 20.91 11.98 19.25
C TYR A 212 19.65 12.76 19.59
N LEU A 213 19.42 13.08 20.87
CA LEU A 213 18.22 13.75 21.37
C LEU A 213 18.15 15.23 20.97
N LYS A 214 18.11 15.51 19.66
CA LYS A 214 18.11 16.84 19.06
C LYS A 214 17.34 16.85 17.74
N GLY A 215 16.76 17.99 17.41
CA GLY A 215 15.98 18.12 16.18
C GLY A 215 14.58 17.50 16.27
N PRO A 216 13.84 17.47 15.16
CA PRO A 216 12.48 16.93 15.12
C PRO A 216 12.45 15.42 15.41
N ILE A 217 11.26 14.91 15.72
CA ILE A 217 11.05 13.49 16.04
C ILE A 217 10.18 12.79 14.99
N ILE A 218 10.49 11.52 14.77
CA ILE A 218 9.56 10.50 14.28
C ILE A 218 8.83 9.98 15.53
N PRO A 219 7.50 10.16 15.63
CA PRO A 219 6.76 9.71 16.80
C PRO A 219 6.76 8.19 16.98
N PHE A 220 6.63 7.74 18.22
CA PHE A 220 6.38 6.34 18.55
C PHE A 220 5.22 5.77 17.73
N ASN A 221 5.38 4.54 17.24
CA ASN A 221 4.46 3.82 16.36
C ASN A 221 4.20 4.48 14.99
N ALA A 222 4.92 5.53 14.60
CA ALA A 222 4.83 6.05 13.24
C ALA A 222 5.20 4.95 12.23
N ARG A 223 4.47 4.92 11.11
CA ARG A 223 4.69 3.91 10.07
C ARG A 223 5.76 4.40 9.11
N VAL A 224 6.64 3.49 8.74
CA VAL A 224 7.69 3.75 7.76
C VAL A 224 7.69 2.70 6.66
N GLU A 225 7.92 3.16 5.44
CA GLU A 225 8.14 2.33 4.25
C GLU A 225 9.64 2.34 3.92
N VAL A 226 10.28 1.18 3.86
CA VAL A 226 11.71 1.09 3.50
C VAL A 226 11.85 1.29 1.99
N LEU A 227 12.70 2.25 1.60
CA LEU A 227 12.96 2.61 0.20
C LEU A 227 14.23 1.94 -0.33
N ASP A 228 15.30 1.93 0.47
CA ASP A 228 16.59 1.36 0.08
C ASP A 228 17.34 0.80 1.30
N LYS A 229 18.10 -0.27 1.09
CA LYS A 229 18.87 -0.97 2.13
C LYS A 229 20.35 -0.99 1.75
N GLY A 230 21.11 -0.09 2.35
CA GLY A 230 22.56 -0.04 2.25
C GLY A 230 23.27 -0.82 3.35
N SER A 231 24.59 -0.95 3.21
CA SER A 231 25.45 -1.56 4.24
C SER A 231 25.64 -0.67 5.46
N SER A 232 25.67 0.66 5.29
CA SER A 232 25.84 1.64 6.37
C SER A 232 24.58 2.41 6.72
N SER A 233 23.52 2.30 5.91
CA SER A 233 22.28 3.04 6.14
C SER A 233 21.04 2.38 5.54
N VAL A 234 19.87 2.80 6.00
CA VAL A 234 18.57 2.40 5.45
C VAL A 234 17.77 3.66 5.13
N LYS A 235 17.36 3.83 3.89
CA LYS A 235 16.47 4.94 3.49
C LYS A 235 15.03 4.51 3.64
N PHE A 236 14.21 5.37 4.20
CA PHE A 236 12.81 5.08 4.46
C PHE A 236 11.95 6.34 4.35
N LYS A 237 10.66 6.14 4.14
CA LYS A 237 9.64 7.19 4.11
C LYS A 237 8.73 7.07 5.31
N VAL A 238 8.54 8.15 6.05
CA VAL A 238 7.49 8.24 7.08
C VAL A 238 6.15 8.38 6.38
N VAL A 239 5.24 7.44 6.58
CA VAL A 239 3.99 7.33 5.81
C VAL A 239 3.08 8.53 6.07
N GLU A 240 2.95 8.94 7.32
CA GLU A 240 2.03 10.00 7.75
C GLU A 240 2.42 11.39 7.24
N THR A 241 3.72 11.68 7.13
CA THR A 241 4.22 13.00 6.72
C THR A 241 4.73 13.03 5.28
N GLY A 242 5.06 11.86 4.73
CA GLY A 242 5.72 11.71 3.44
C GLY A 242 7.21 12.05 3.46
N ALA A 243 7.80 12.37 4.61
CA ALA A 243 9.21 12.71 4.73
C ALA A 243 10.10 11.48 4.44
N GLU A 244 11.14 11.67 3.62
CA GLU A 244 12.15 10.66 3.35
C GLU A 244 13.38 10.92 4.23
N LEU A 245 13.80 9.90 4.96
CA LEU A 245 14.85 9.96 5.98
C LEU A 245 15.83 8.80 5.80
N GLU A 246 17.01 8.93 6.41
CA GLU A 246 18.06 7.93 6.37
C GLU A 246 18.46 7.51 7.78
N PHE A 247 18.35 6.22 8.08
CA PHE A 247 18.86 5.63 9.32
C PHE A 247 20.33 5.27 9.12
N GLU A 248 21.24 5.95 9.82
CA GLU A 248 22.68 5.77 9.69
C GLU A 248 23.28 4.94 10.83
N ASN A 249 24.08 3.95 10.44
CA ASN A 249 24.89 3.13 11.32
C ASN A 249 26.38 3.48 11.16
N ASP A 250 27.15 3.29 12.23
CA ASP A 250 28.61 3.38 12.19
C ASP A 250 29.27 2.25 12.98
N ALA A 251 30.59 2.12 12.86
CA ALA A 251 31.36 1.00 13.40
C ALA A 251 31.21 0.80 14.92
N ARG A 252 30.83 1.83 15.69
CA ARG A 252 30.66 1.74 17.14
C ARG A 252 29.46 0.88 17.54
N SER A 253 28.52 0.61 16.64
CA SER A 253 27.37 -0.24 16.94
C SER A 253 27.74 -1.71 17.09
N GLY A 254 28.81 -2.16 16.42
CA GLY A 254 29.18 -3.57 16.35
C GLY A 254 28.09 -4.47 15.76
N SER A 255 27.14 -3.92 14.99
CA SER A 255 26.00 -4.67 14.46
C SER A 255 25.66 -4.28 13.02
N GLU A 256 25.03 -5.22 12.32
CA GLU A 256 24.53 -5.00 10.96
C GLU A 256 23.44 -3.92 10.94
N THR A 257 23.54 -3.00 9.98
CA THR A 257 22.63 -1.84 9.86
C THR A 257 21.17 -2.26 9.80
N TRP A 258 20.85 -3.29 9.01
CA TRP A 258 19.48 -3.78 8.88
C TRP A 258 18.93 -4.33 10.20
N LYS A 259 19.77 -5.01 10.99
CA LYS A 259 19.37 -5.53 12.31
C LYS A 259 19.08 -4.40 13.30
N LEU A 260 19.88 -3.34 13.29
CA LEU A 260 19.64 -2.15 14.11
C LEU A 260 18.38 -1.42 13.67
N PHE A 261 18.17 -1.28 12.36
CA PHE A 261 16.95 -0.70 11.83
C PHE A 261 15.71 -1.49 12.30
N GLN A 262 15.72 -2.82 12.23
CA GLN A 262 14.60 -3.64 12.70
C GLN A 262 14.37 -3.56 14.22
N ALA A 263 15.40 -3.24 15.01
CA ALA A 263 15.24 -2.97 16.44
C ALA A 263 14.61 -1.59 16.71
N ALA A 264 14.91 -0.61 15.86
CA ALA A 264 14.34 0.74 15.91
C ALA A 264 12.92 0.81 15.30
N PHE A 265 12.65 0.01 14.27
CA PHE A 265 11.40 -0.02 13.51
C PHE A 265 10.94 -1.47 13.36
N ALA A 266 9.98 -1.88 14.19
CA ALA A 266 9.50 -3.27 14.26
C ALA A 266 8.44 -3.54 13.18
N LEU A 267 8.25 -4.80 12.80
CA LEU A 267 7.19 -5.14 11.84
C LEU A 267 5.80 -5.05 12.49
N GLU A 268 5.74 -5.33 13.79
CA GLU A 268 4.52 -5.34 14.57
C GLU A 268 4.08 -3.91 14.96
N ASP A 269 2.77 -3.68 14.98
CA ASP A 269 2.21 -2.46 15.54
C ASP A 269 2.52 -2.35 17.05
N GLN A 270 2.93 -1.15 17.49
CA GLN A 270 3.37 -0.86 18.85
C GLN A 270 2.31 -0.12 19.69
N ALA A 271 1.13 0.22 19.14
CA ALA A 271 0.16 1.10 19.79
C ALA A 271 -0.32 0.57 21.15
N ALA A 272 -0.48 -0.75 21.27
CA ALA A 272 -0.89 -1.39 22.53
C ALA A 272 0.11 -1.13 23.66
N LYS A 273 1.41 -1.04 23.37
CA LYS A 273 2.43 -0.76 24.39
C LYS A 273 2.32 0.66 24.93
N LEU A 274 2.05 1.64 24.05
CA LEU A 274 1.81 3.01 24.48
C LEU A 274 0.54 3.10 25.35
N GLN A 275 -0.53 2.39 24.96
CA GLN A 275 -1.79 2.37 25.72
C GLN A 275 -1.64 1.77 27.13
N ALA A 276 -0.72 0.82 27.32
CA ALA A 276 -0.45 0.21 28.62
C ALA A 276 0.24 1.15 29.64
N LEU A 277 0.80 2.28 29.19
CA LEU A 277 1.39 3.28 30.09
C LEU A 277 0.31 4.09 30.84
N THR A 278 0.73 4.69 31.96
CA THR A 278 -0.09 5.67 32.68
C THR A 278 -0.43 6.88 31.79
N PRO A 279 -1.57 7.56 31.98
CA PRO A 279 -1.89 8.77 31.22
C PRO A 279 -0.79 9.84 31.25
N GLU A 280 -0.13 10.00 32.41
CA GLU A 280 0.99 10.91 32.62
C GLU A 280 2.21 10.49 31.79
N ASP A 281 2.61 9.22 31.85
CA ASP A 281 3.74 8.72 31.06
C ASP A 281 3.46 8.81 29.56
N ARG A 282 2.24 8.50 29.10
CA ARG A 282 1.86 8.64 27.68
C ARG A 282 2.03 10.06 27.18
N LYS A 283 1.69 11.06 27.99
CA LYS A 283 1.85 12.47 27.64
C LYS A 283 3.33 12.81 27.45
N LYS A 284 4.17 12.38 28.39
CA LYS A 284 5.63 12.63 28.36
C LYS A 284 6.30 11.89 27.19
N VAL A 285 5.91 10.64 26.94
CA VAL A 285 6.36 9.88 25.77
C VAL A 285 5.96 10.59 24.48
N SER A 286 4.73 11.09 24.36
CA SER A 286 4.29 11.82 23.16
C SER A 286 5.07 13.12 22.93
N ALA A 287 5.57 13.74 23.99
CA ALA A 287 6.42 14.93 23.95
C ALA A 287 7.91 14.63 23.80
N SER A 288 8.32 13.35 23.84
CA SER A 288 9.73 12.92 23.93
C SER A 288 10.45 13.52 25.15
N GLU A 289 9.75 13.57 26.29
CA GLU A 289 10.26 14.07 27.56
C GLU A 289 10.52 12.94 28.54
N VAL A 290 11.59 13.05 29.32
CA VAL A 290 11.91 12.16 30.44
C VAL A 290 11.99 12.95 31.73
N GLU A 291 11.20 12.55 32.72
CA GLU A 291 11.09 13.20 34.01
C GLU A 291 11.19 12.19 35.17
N PRO A 292 11.51 12.65 36.39
CA PRO A 292 11.45 11.80 37.58
C PRO A 292 10.09 11.11 37.74
N GLY A 293 10.12 9.85 38.18
CA GLY A 293 8.95 8.99 38.37
C GLY A 293 8.54 8.16 37.15
N MET A 294 9.09 8.42 35.95
CA MET A 294 8.80 7.60 34.77
C MET A 294 9.37 6.19 34.90
N SER A 295 8.71 5.22 34.27
CA SER A 295 9.22 3.84 34.17
C SER A 295 10.32 3.70 33.11
N ARG A 296 11.16 2.66 33.22
CA ARG A 296 12.14 2.28 32.18
C ARG A 296 11.53 2.13 30.80
N GLU A 297 10.36 1.51 30.73
CA GLU A 297 9.64 1.29 29.48
C GLU A 297 9.21 2.63 28.86
N ALA A 298 8.63 3.54 29.66
CA ALA A 298 8.27 4.88 29.20
C ALA A 298 9.50 5.67 28.72
N VAL A 299 10.64 5.58 29.42
CA VAL A 299 11.89 6.21 28.99
C VAL A 299 12.35 5.67 27.62
N ARG A 300 12.29 4.34 27.42
CA ARG A 300 12.66 3.73 26.14
C ARG A 300 11.72 4.11 25.00
N MET A 301 10.43 4.28 25.27
CA MET A 301 9.51 4.80 24.25
C MET A 301 9.78 6.27 23.96
N ALA A 302 10.11 7.08 24.97
CA ALA A 302 10.34 8.51 24.82
C ALA A 302 11.64 8.85 24.07
N TRP A 303 12.75 8.17 24.38
CA TRP A 303 14.11 8.48 23.92
C TRP A 303 14.81 7.34 23.18
N GLY A 304 14.17 6.18 23.03
CA GLY A 304 14.78 5.00 22.42
C GLY A 304 15.57 4.14 23.40
N PRO A 305 16.06 2.98 22.95
CA PRO A 305 17.01 2.18 23.72
C PRO A 305 18.33 2.95 23.87
N PRO A 306 18.93 3.02 25.07
CA PRO A 306 20.24 3.64 25.22
C PRO A 306 21.30 2.83 24.46
N PRO A 307 22.32 3.48 23.86
CA PRO A 307 23.33 2.77 23.10
C PRO A 307 24.11 1.77 23.97
N PRO A 308 24.30 0.52 23.52
CA PRO A 308 24.88 -0.56 24.34
C PRO A 308 26.33 -0.29 24.78
N HIS A 309 27.10 0.46 24.00
CA HIS A 309 28.47 0.84 24.36
C HIS A 309 28.55 1.86 25.51
N GLU A 310 27.46 2.58 25.77
CA GLU A 310 27.35 3.52 26.91
C GLU A 310 26.55 2.91 28.07
N THR A 311 25.60 2.03 27.75
CA THR A 311 24.70 1.37 28.70
C THR A 311 24.73 -0.14 28.46
N PRO A 312 25.59 -0.89 29.16
CA PRO A 312 25.80 -2.32 28.90
C PRO A 312 24.55 -3.19 29.10
N SER A 313 23.60 -2.74 29.92
CA SER A 313 22.37 -3.48 30.23
C SER A 313 21.21 -2.53 30.53
N PHE A 314 20.00 -2.92 30.12
CA PHE A 314 18.78 -2.21 30.50
C PHE A 314 18.47 -2.30 31.99
N ASN A 315 19.07 -3.23 32.73
CA ASN A 315 18.94 -3.30 34.19
C ASN A 315 19.91 -2.38 34.93
N SER A 316 20.79 -1.66 34.22
CA SER A 316 21.70 -0.69 34.85
C SER A 316 20.91 0.40 35.57
N SER A 317 21.36 0.78 36.76
CA SER A 317 20.79 1.90 37.53
C SER A 317 21.07 3.26 36.89
N THR A 318 21.85 3.32 35.82
CA THR A 318 22.11 4.51 35.03
C THR A 318 22.10 4.15 33.55
N TRP A 319 21.32 4.88 32.77
CA TRP A 319 21.33 4.84 31.31
C TRP A 319 21.92 6.14 30.79
N THR A 320 22.77 6.05 29.77
CA THR A 320 23.44 7.20 29.17
C THR A 320 22.98 7.36 27.72
N TYR A 321 22.52 8.56 27.39
CA TYR A 321 22.08 8.95 26.05
C TYR A 321 22.95 10.09 25.52
N TRP A 322 22.94 10.29 24.20
CA TRP A 322 23.64 11.39 23.56
C TRP A 322 22.65 12.51 23.20
N LYS A 323 22.91 13.74 23.66
CA LYS A 323 22.19 14.95 23.21
C LYS A 323 22.77 15.48 21.89
N SER A 324 24.08 15.32 21.72
CA SER A 324 24.82 15.68 20.51
C SER A 324 26.08 14.82 20.40
N LYS A 325 26.92 15.04 19.38
CA LYS A 325 28.23 14.35 19.25
C LYS A 325 29.19 14.64 20.42
N THR A 326 28.95 15.68 21.21
CA THR A 326 29.84 16.13 22.29
C THR A 326 29.15 16.23 23.66
N SER A 327 27.84 15.99 23.73
CA SER A 327 27.05 16.14 24.95
C SER A 327 26.23 14.90 25.23
N LYS A 328 26.23 14.47 26.50
CA LYS A 328 25.50 13.31 27.00
C LYS A 328 24.51 13.73 28.08
N VAL A 329 23.53 12.88 28.32
CA VAL A 329 22.60 12.96 29.46
C VAL A 329 22.50 11.60 30.11
N ARG A 330 22.44 11.57 31.44
CA ARG A 330 22.29 10.34 32.21
C ARG A 330 20.95 10.31 32.90
N VAL A 331 20.24 9.20 32.76
CA VAL A 331 19.00 8.89 33.47
C VAL A 331 19.34 7.90 34.57
N LYS A 332 19.18 8.30 35.84
CA LYS A 332 19.39 7.42 36.99
C LYS A 332 18.08 6.84 37.48
N PHE A 333 18.08 5.56 37.81
CA PHE A 333 16.93 4.84 38.31
C PHE A 333 17.05 4.57 39.81
N GLY A 334 15.95 4.78 40.54
CA GLY A 334 15.82 4.51 41.97
C GLY A 334 15.63 3.02 42.27
N LYS A 335 15.48 2.70 43.55
CA LYS A 335 15.21 1.32 44.02
C LYS A 335 13.81 0.81 43.63
N ASP A 336 12.90 1.73 43.32
CA ASP A 336 11.54 1.47 42.83
C ASP A 336 11.47 1.29 41.30
N ASP A 337 12.63 1.23 40.65
CA ASP A 337 12.81 1.08 39.21
C ASP A 337 12.24 2.23 38.35
N LYS A 338 12.06 3.40 38.98
CA LYS A 338 11.63 4.63 38.33
C LYS A 338 12.77 5.62 38.19
N VAL A 339 12.63 6.56 37.26
CA VAL A 339 13.61 7.66 37.09
C VAL A 339 13.70 8.46 38.39
N ALA A 340 14.89 8.52 38.98
CA ALA A 340 15.19 9.29 40.18
C ALA A 340 15.76 10.67 39.82
N SER A 341 16.65 10.75 38.82
CA SER A 341 17.22 12.01 38.34
C SER A 341 17.65 11.93 36.87
N ILE A 342 17.76 13.11 36.25
CA ILE A 342 18.33 13.32 34.92
C ILE A 342 19.48 14.33 35.07
N GLU A 343 20.68 13.98 34.60
CA GLU A 343 21.92 14.77 34.79
C GLU A 343 22.70 14.99 33.48
#